data_AF-A0A527GLA7-F1
#
_entry.id   AF-A0A527GLA7-F1
#
_cell.length_a   1.000
_cell.length_b   1.000
_cell.length_c   1.000
_cell.angle_alpha   90.00
_cell.angle_beta   90.00
_cell.angle_gamma   90.00
#
_symmetry.space_group_name_H-M   'P 1'
#
loop_
_entity.id
_entity.type
_entity.pdbx_description
1 polymer ?
#
loop_
_entity_poly.entity_id
_entity_poly.type
_entity_poly.pdbx_seq_one_letter_code
_entity_poly.pdbx_strand_id
1 'polypeptide(L)' 'MAESPTILVIGPRWVGDMVMAQCLFSALKELHPNAPIDVLAPAWAAPLVKRMPE' A
#
# COMPACT_ATOMS: atom_id res chain seq x y z
N MET A 1 -4.77 -24.84 -2.59
CA MET A 1 -4.39 -23.62 -1.85
C MET A 1 -4.28 -22.53 -2.88
N ALA A 2 -5.20 -21.56 -2.89
CA ALA A 2 -5.13 -20.47 -3.86
C ALA A 2 -3.90 -19.62 -3.53
N GLU A 3 -3.04 -19.41 -4.52
CA GLU A 3 -1.85 -18.57 -4.40
C GLU A 3 -2.28 -17.16 -3.96
N SER A 4 -1.62 -16.59 -2.96
CA SER A 4 -1.94 -15.22 -2.53
C SER A 4 -1.58 -14.25 -3.67
N PRO A 5 -2.48 -13.32 -4.04
CA PRO A 5 -2.23 -12.42 -5.16
C PRO A 5 -1.03 -11.53 -4.89
N THR A 6 -0.24 -11.22 -5.93
CA THR A 6 0.77 -10.16 -5.86
C THR A 6 0.10 -8.83 -6.19
N ILE A 7 0.21 -7.83 -5.31
CA ILE A 7 -0.52 -6.57 -5.42
C ILE A 7 0.46 -5.43 -5.69
N LEU A 8 0.25 -4.70 -6.77
CA LEU A 8 0.96 -3.45 -7.07
C LEU A 8 -0.01 -2.26 -6.98
N VAL A 9 0.26 -1.33 -6.08
CA VAL A 9 -0.49 -0.08 -5.94
C VAL A 9 0.30 1.06 -6.59
N ILE A 10 -0.33 1.74 -7.55
CA ILE A 10 0.22 2.97 -8.13
C ILE A 10 -0.27 4.14 -7.29
N GLY A 11 0.65 4.70 -6.51
CA GLY A 11 0.36 5.74 -5.55
C GLY A 11 0.12 7.12 -6.18
N PRO A 12 -0.72 7.96 -5.55
CA PRO A 12 -0.98 9.32 -6.00
C PRO A 12 0.23 10.25 -5.79
N ARG A 13 0.25 11.38 -6.49
CA ARG A 13 1.37 12.35 -6.44
C ARG A 13 1.27 13.39 -5.32
N TRP A 14 0.18 13.41 -4.55
CA TRP A 14 -0.03 14.36 -3.45
C TRP A 14 0.02 13.68 -2.10
N VAL A 15 0.54 14.40 -1.09
CA VAL A 15 0.70 13.87 0.27
C VAL A 15 -0.65 13.46 0.87
N GLY A 16 -1.68 14.30 0.74
CA GLY A 16 -3.01 14.02 1.30
C GLY A 16 -3.64 12.74 0.75
N ASP A 17 -3.59 12.56 -0.57
CA ASP A 17 -4.10 11.35 -1.22
C ASP A 17 -3.30 10.11 -0.80
N MET A 18 -1.98 10.25 -0.62
CA MET A 18 -1.14 9.13 -0.15
C MET A 18 -1.46 8.76 1.30
N VAL A 19 -1.77 9.72 2.16
CA VAL A 19 -2.27 9.43 3.52
C VAL A 19 -3.60 8.69 3.45
N MET A 20 -4.51 9.08 2.56
CA MET A 20 -5.79 8.37 2.36
C MET A 20 -5.61 6.96 1.78
N ALA A 21 -4.53 6.71 1.04
CA ALA A 21 -4.20 5.38 0.50
C ALA A 21 -3.88 4.35 1.61
N GLN A 22 -3.59 4.80 2.84
CA GLN A 22 -3.42 3.92 3.98
C GLN A 22 -4.65 3.02 4.21
N CYS A 23 -5.86 3.57 4.10
CA CYS A 23 -7.10 2.80 4.28
C CYS A 23 -7.21 1.65 3.27
N LEU A 24 -6.68 1.83 2.06
CA LEU A 24 -6.62 0.77 1.05
C LEU A 24 -5.62 -0.31 1.47
N PHE A 25 -4.45 0.07 1.97
CA PHE A 25 -3.45 -0.90 2.44
C PHE A 25 -3.99 -1.76 3.60
N SER A 26 -4.67 -1.15 4.57
CA SER A 26 -5.31 -1.88 5.68
C SER A 26 -6.34 -2.89 5.15
N ALA A 27 -7.24 -2.46 4.26
CA ALA A 27 -8.27 -3.32 3.69
C ALA A 27 -7.69 -4.47 2.85
N LEU A 28 -6.63 -4.22 2.07
CA LEU A 28 -5.94 -5.25 1.29
C LEU A 28 -5.26 -6.29 2.21
N LYS A 29 -4.69 -5.85 3.34
CA LYS A 29 -4.07 -6.75 4.31
C LYS A 29 -5.10 -7.59 5.06
N GLU A 30 -6.29 -7.05 5.34
CA GLU A 30 -7.41 -7.83 5.89
C GLU A 30 -7.91 -8.90 4.91
N LEU A 31 -8.07 -8.55 3.63
CA LEU A 31 -8.55 -9.47 2.59
C LEU A 31 -7.50 -10.51 2.17
N HIS A 32 -6.23 -10.11 2.16
CA HIS A 32 -5.11 -10.92 1.73
C HIS A 32 -3.92 -10.79 2.70
N PRO A 33 -3.99 -11.42 3.89
CA PRO A 33 -2.98 -11.27 4.95
C PRO A 33 -1.54 -11.64 4.54
N ASN A 34 -1.40 -12.53 3.56
CA ASN A 34 -0.12 -13.04 3.09
C ASN A 34 0.28 -12.50 1.70
N ALA A 35 -0.49 -11.58 1.12
CA ALA A 35 -0.17 -11.00 -0.18
C ALA A 35 0.91 -9.92 -0.04
N PRO A 36 1.98 -9.96 -0.86
CA PRO A 36 2.90 -8.84 -0.94
C PRO A 36 2.22 -7.63 -1.60
N ILE A 37 2.41 -6.44 -1.04
CA ILE A 37 1.91 -5.16 -1.55
C ILE A 37 3.11 -4.27 -1.88
N ASP A 38 3.33 -4.03 -3.17
CA ASP A 38 4.31 -3.08 -3.66
C ASP A 38 3.65 -1.75 -3.98
N VAL A 39 4.33 -0.64 -3.68
CA VAL A 39 3.81 0.71 -3.95
C VAL A 39 4.75 1.46 -4.88
N LEU A 40 4.27 1.78 -6.08
CA LEU A 40 4.96 2.68 -7.01
C LEU A 40 4.52 4.12 -6.72
N ALA A 41 5.41 4.92 -6.13
CA ALA A 41 5.14 6.31 -5.79
C ALA A 41 6.40 7.18 -5.94
N PRO A 42 6.26 8.52 -5.97
CA PRO A 42 7.41 9.41 -5.95
C PRO A 42 8.31 9.18 -4.73
N ALA A 43 9.61 9.46 -4.85
CA ALA A 43 10.59 9.19 -3.79
C ALA A 43 10.24 9.83 -2.42
N TRP A 44 9.54 10.97 -2.41
CA TRP A 44 9.09 11.62 -1.17
C TRP A 44 8.08 10.79 -0.38
N ALA A 45 7.35 9.86 -1.04
CA ALA A 45 6.34 9.02 -0.40
C ALA A 45 6.96 7.85 0.37
N ALA A 46 8.19 7.43 0.04
CA ALA A 46 8.87 6.33 0.72
C ALA A 46 8.94 6.47 2.27
N PRO A 47 9.34 7.62 2.86
CA PRO A 47 9.31 7.80 4.31
C PRO A 47 7.89 7.83 4.90
N LEU A 48 6.87 8.18 4.11
CA LEU A 48 5.47 8.17 4.55
C LEU A 48 4.94 6.73 4.62
N VAL A 49 5.13 5.95 3.55
CA VAL A 49 4.73 4.54 3.48
C VAL A 49 5.46 3.70 4.53
N LYS A 50 6.76 3.95 4.78
CA LYS A 50 7.52 3.28 5.85
C LYS A 50 6.97 3.52 7.27
N ARG A 51 6.16 4.56 7.47
CA ARG A 51 5.55 4.90 8.76
C ARG A 51 4.12 4.40 8.89
N MET A 52 3.56 3.80 7.84
CA MET A 52 2.24 3.16 7.89
C MET A 52 2.42 1.78 8.54
N PRO A 53 1.80 1.54 9.70
CA PRO A 53 2.08 0.38 10.54
C PRO A 53 1.41 -0.93 10.06
N GLU A 54 0.77 -0.92 8.87
CA GLU A 54 -0.04 -2.03 8.37
C GLU A 54 0.72 -3.35 8.38
#